data_AF-A0A9E5LE59-F1
#
_entry.id   AF-A0A9E5LE59-F1
#
_cell.length_a   1.000
_cell.length_b   1.000
_cell.length_c   1.000
_cell.angle_alpha   90.00
_cell.angle_beta   90.00
_cell.angle_gamma   90.00
#
_symmetry.space_group_name_H-M   'P 1'
#
loop_
_entity.id
_entity.type
_entity.pdbx_description
1 polymer ?
#
loop_
_entity_poly.entity_id
_entity_poly.type
_entity_poly.pdbx_seq_one_letter_code
_entity_poly.pdbx_strand_id
1 'polypeptide(L)'
;MLFTLLVFPQNLSAQSATHCPMTADDANCVRVVACIGDEGVWFNGRAFGRGEGTFSGTTSMGLMCEGTWMSRNAFGLGQADVMCEDGRKGRVFYTYQDEYTGTAVGQGAIHSGAKIKIWSGTNVLEYLRGDTGERIAYLPCDGGSILMG
;
A
#
# COMPACT_ATOMS: atom_id res chain seq x y z
N MET A 1 -32.84 -7.58 37.65
CA MET A 1 -31.62 -7.06 37.00
C MET A 1 -30.92 -8.24 36.35
N LEU A 2 -31.02 -8.38 35.03
CA LEU A 2 -30.40 -9.48 34.28
C LEU A 2 -29.38 -8.83 33.34
N PHE A 3 -28.09 -8.97 33.65
CA PHE A 3 -27.00 -8.45 32.83
C PHE A 3 -26.74 -9.43 31.69
N THR A 4 -27.20 -9.09 30.48
CA THR A 4 -26.88 -9.84 29.27
C THR A 4 -25.44 -9.52 28.88
N LEU A 5 -24.51 -10.44 29.13
CA LEU A 5 -23.14 -10.38 28.62
C LEU A 5 -23.17 -10.63 27.11
N LEU A 6 -23.12 -9.55 26.33
CA LEU A 6 -22.82 -9.59 24.90
C LEU A 6 -21.36 -10.01 24.73
N VAL A 7 -21.13 -11.28 24.40
CA VAL A 7 -19.83 -11.77 23.96
C VAL A 7 -19.62 -11.26 22.54
N PHE A 8 -18.89 -10.14 22.39
CA PHE A 8 -18.37 -9.73 21.10
C PHE A 8 -17.22 -10.69 20.74
N PRO A 9 -17.30 -11.47 19.65
CA PRO A 9 -16.15 -12.21 19.17
C PRO A 9 -15.07 -11.20 18.78
N GLN A 10 -13.96 -11.26 19.50
CA GLN A 10 -12.85 -10.34 19.36
C GLN A 10 -12.22 -10.53 17.98
N ASN A 11 -11.98 -9.39 17.32
CA ASN A 11 -11.35 -9.21 16.01
C ASN A 11 -10.10 -10.09 15.80
N LEU A 12 -10.27 -11.26 15.20
CA LEU A 12 -9.15 -12.15 14.82
C LEU A 12 -9.07 -12.40 13.30
N SER A 13 -9.60 -11.50 12.47
CA SER A 13 -9.58 -11.65 11.00
C SER A 13 -8.71 -10.62 10.26
N ALA A 14 -8.01 -9.72 10.95
CA ALA A 14 -7.19 -8.71 10.28
C ALA A 14 -5.84 -9.24 9.76
N GLN A 15 -5.45 -10.48 10.07
CA GLN A 15 -4.16 -11.05 9.67
C GLN A 15 -4.22 -12.31 8.78
N SER A 16 -5.41 -12.83 8.45
CA SER A 16 -5.49 -14.05 7.64
C SER A 16 -6.64 -13.97 6.63
N ALA A 17 -6.31 -13.71 5.35
CA ALA A 17 -7.04 -14.13 4.12
C ALA A 17 -6.78 -13.26 2.87
N THR A 18 -5.53 -12.99 2.47
CA THR A 18 -5.27 -12.38 1.15
C THR A 18 -4.12 -13.06 0.42
N HIS A 19 -4.37 -14.28 -0.04
CA HIS A 19 -3.59 -14.88 -1.13
C HIS A 19 -3.75 -14.00 -2.37
N CYS A 20 -2.65 -13.42 -2.86
CA CYS A 20 -2.57 -12.75 -4.15
C CYS A 20 -1.99 -13.78 -5.15
N PRO A 21 -2.81 -14.50 -5.92
CA PRO A 21 -2.28 -15.40 -6.93
C PRO A 21 -1.65 -14.58 -8.06
N MET A 22 -0.38 -14.88 -8.35
CA MET A 22 0.28 -14.36 -9.55
C MET A 22 -0.27 -15.13 -10.76
N THR A 23 -1.21 -14.53 -11.49
CA THR A 23 -1.73 -15.08 -12.74
C THR A 23 -1.03 -14.45 -13.95
N ALA A 24 -1.05 -15.16 -15.08
CA ALA A 24 -0.49 -14.67 -16.34
C ALA A 24 -1.41 -13.65 -17.04
N ASP A 25 -2.69 -13.63 -16.67
CA ASP A 25 -3.72 -12.70 -17.15
C ASP A 25 -3.75 -11.39 -16.32
N ASP A 26 -4.72 -10.53 -16.61
CA ASP A 26 -4.89 -9.23 -15.94
C ASP A 26 -5.40 -9.35 -14.50
N ALA A 27 -5.67 -10.56 -14.00
CA ALA A 27 -5.96 -10.81 -12.58
C ALA A 27 -4.69 -10.87 -11.72
N ASN A 28 -3.52 -10.56 -12.31
CA ASN A 28 -2.25 -10.51 -11.60
C ASN A 28 -2.39 -9.65 -10.35
N CYS A 29 -2.20 -10.26 -9.19
CA CYS A 29 -2.39 -9.63 -7.89
C CYS A 29 -1.04 -9.52 -7.19
N VAL A 30 -0.69 -8.31 -6.79
CA VAL A 30 0.45 -8.07 -5.90
C VAL A 30 0.03 -7.25 -4.69
N ARG A 31 0.78 -7.37 -3.60
CA ARG A 31 0.54 -6.57 -2.42
C ARG A 31 1.06 -5.16 -2.66
N VAL A 32 0.35 -4.17 -2.11
CA VAL A 32 0.76 -2.77 -2.12
C VAL A 32 0.64 -2.20 -0.71
N VAL A 33 1.67 -1.51 -0.27
CA VAL A 33 1.79 -0.94 1.07
C VAL A 33 2.33 0.47 0.99
N ALA A 34 1.92 1.35 1.90
CA ALA A 34 2.41 2.73 1.91
C ALA A 34 2.53 3.30 3.31
N CYS A 35 3.43 4.28 3.44
CA CYS A 35 3.46 5.24 4.54
C CYS A 35 2.91 6.58 4.10
N ILE A 36 2.11 7.20 4.95
CA ILE A 36 1.40 8.45 4.67
C ILE A 36 1.68 9.45 5.79
N GLY A 37 2.20 10.62 5.44
CA GLY A 37 2.53 11.67 6.38
C GLY A 37 3.64 11.27 7.35
N ASP A 38 3.71 11.99 8.48
CA ASP A 38 4.69 11.81 9.54
C ASP A 38 4.08 11.29 10.85
N GLU A 39 2.77 11.04 10.88
CA GLU A 39 2.04 10.56 12.05
C GLU A 39 2.03 9.02 12.16
N GLY A 40 2.82 8.32 11.35
CA GLY A 40 2.89 6.86 11.36
C GLY A 40 1.68 6.16 10.71
N VAL A 41 0.87 6.89 9.93
CA VAL A 41 -0.25 6.32 9.18
C VAL A 41 0.28 5.41 8.08
N TRP A 42 -0.24 4.20 8.03
CA TRP A 42 0.10 3.24 6.99
C TRP A 42 -1.10 2.78 6.19
N PHE A 43 -0.86 2.31 4.98
CA PHE A 43 -1.83 1.69 4.07
C PHE A 43 -1.40 0.27 3.75
N ASN A 44 -2.38 -0.62 3.66
CA ASN A 44 -2.17 -2.01 3.28
C ASN A 44 -3.29 -2.48 2.34
N GLY A 45 -2.90 -2.93 1.15
CA GLY A 45 -3.84 -3.25 0.09
C GLY A 45 -3.30 -4.23 -0.95
N ARG A 46 -4.03 -4.32 -2.05
CA ARG A 46 -3.72 -5.16 -3.21
C ARG A 46 -3.82 -4.34 -4.49
N ALA A 47 -2.90 -4.57 -5.41
CA ALA A 47 -2.89 -4.01 -6.75
C ALA A 47 -3.12 -5.14 -7.75
N PHE A 48 -3.88 -4.82 -8.80
CA PHE A 48 -4.30 -5.74 -9.84
C PHE A 48 -3.90 -5.20 -11.21
N GLY A 49 -3.48 -6.07 -12.13
CA GLY A 49 -3.23 -5.74 -13.53
C GLY A 49 -1.78 -5.95 -14.00
N ARG A 50 -1.54 -5.74 -15.31
CA ARG A 50 -0.22 -5.83 -15.94
C ARG A 50 0.00 -4.59 -16.82
N GLY A 51 1.01 -3.80 -16.49
CA GLY A 51 1.30 -2.56 -17.20
C GLY A 51 0.39 -1.38 -16.80
N GLU A 52 -0.86 -1.64 -16.43
CA GLU A 52 -1.79 -0.72 -15.77
C GLU A 52 -2.85 -1.51 -14.97
N GLY A 53 -3.58 -0.82 -14.10
CA GLY A 53 -4.72 -1.42 -13.40
C GLY A 53 -5.18 -0.63 -12.18
N THR A 54 -5.73 -1.34 -11.19
CA THR A 54 -6.33 -0.75 -9.99
C THR A 54 -5.67 -1.25 -8.72
N PHE A 55 -5.84 -0.54 -7.63
CA PHE A 55 -5.52 -1.03 -6.30
C PHE A 55 -6.55 -0.60 -5.27
N SER A 56 -6.64 -1.33 -4.17
CA SER A 56 -7.49 -0.98 -3.04
C SER A 56 -6.97 -1.56 -1.73
N GLY A 57 -7.29 -0.91 -0.62
CA GLY A 57 -6.85 -1.32 0.71
C GLY A 57 -7.31 -0.35 1.79
N THR A 58 -6.85 -0.60 3.01
CA THR A 58 -7.25 0.18 4.18
C THR A 58 -6.04 0.82 4.85
N THR A 59 -6.25 2.01 5.39
CA THR A 59 -5.27 2.65 6.26
C THR A 59 -5.31 2.09 7.68
N SER A 60 -4.27 2.35 8.47
CA SER A 60 -4.22 2.06 9.92
C SER A 60 -5.33 2.73 10.72
N MET A 61 -5.94 3.78 10.16
CA MET A 61 -7.08 4.50 10.74
C MET A 61 -8.43 3.88 10.35
N GLY A 62 -8.43 2.78 9.59
CA GLY A 62 -9.65 2.11 9.12
C GLY A 62 -10.26 2.70 7.85
N LEU A 63 -9.63 3.72 7.25
CA LEU A 63 -10.16 4.35 6.05
C LEU A 63 -9.88 3.52 4.79
N MET A 64 -10.90 3.30 3.97
CA MET A 64 -10.75 2.65 2.67
C MET A 64 -10.17 3.62 1.65
N CYS A 65 -9.15 3.17 0.91
CA CYS A 65 -8.58 3.89 -0.21
C CYS A 65 -8.45 2.99 -1.44
N GLU A 66 -8.71 3.56 -2.60
CA GLU A 66 -8.64 2.91 -3.90
C GLU A 66 -7.96 3.81 -4.93
N GLY A 67 -7.57 3.24 -6.06
CA GLY A 67 -6.86 4.00 -7.06
C GLY A 67 -6.53 3.24 -8.32
N THR A 68 -5.85 3.93 -9.24
CA THR A 68 -5.36 3.39 -10.50
C THR A 68 -3.85 3.53 -10.56
N TRP A 69 -3.22 2.66 -11.35
CA TRP A 69 -1.78 2.70 -11.59
C TRP A 69 -1.46 2.39 -13.05
N MET A 70 -0.30 2.89 -13.51
CA MET A 70 0.27 2.60 -14.82
C MET A 70 1.80 2.53 -14.72
N SER A 71 2.38 1.58 -15.42
CA SER A 71 3.84 1.29 -15.43
C SER A 71 4.65 2.34 -16.17
N ARG A 72 4.07 3.00 -17.18
CA ARG A 72 4.71 4.06 -17.96
C ARG A 72 3.67 5.12 -18.34
N ASN A 73 3.80 6.30 -17.76
CA ASN A 73 3.08 7.50 -18.19
C ASN A 73 3.76 8.16 -19.41
N ALA A 74 3.28 9.32 -19.82
CA ALA A 74 3.82 10.08 -20.97
C ALA A 74 5.31 10.47 -20.83
N PHE A 75 5.88 10.40 -19.62
CA PHE A 75 7.29 10.67 -19.33
C PHE A 75 8.11 9.39 -19.09
N GLY A 76 7.50 8.21 -19.29
CA GLY A 76 8.15 6.91 -19.09
C GLY A 76 8.26 6.47 -17.63
N LEU A 77 7.60 7.15 -16.69
CA LEU A 77 7.60 6.81 -15.26
C LEU A 77 6.36 6.04 -14.85
N GLY A 78 6.49 5.19 -13.84
CA GLY A 78 5.33 4.59 -13.17
C GLY A 78 4.55 5.66 -12.40
N GLN A 79 3.22 5.59 -12.45
CA GLN A 79 2.32 6.52 -11.75
C GLN A 79 1.19 5.76 -11.08
N ALA A 80 0.84 6.19 -9.86
CA ALA A 80 -0.36 5.75 -9.15
C ALA A 80 -1.13 6.96 -8.60
N ASP A 81 -2.45 6.95 -8.78
CA ASP A 81 -3.37 7.94 -8.26
C ASP A 81 -4.27 7.27 -7.21
N VAL A 82 -4.36 7.85 -6.02
CA VAL A 82 -5.13 7.32 -4.87
C VAL A 82 -6.25 8.26 -4.48
N MET A 83 -7.38 7.70 -4.06
CA MET A 83 -8.49 8.38 -3.42
C MET A 83 -8.96 7.58 -2.21
N CYS A 84 -9.10 8.24 -1.07
CA CYS A 84 -9.67 7.67 0.14
C CYS A 84 -11.11 8.14 0.32
N GLU A 85 -11.90 7.38 1.08
CA GLU A 85 -13.33 7.66 1.31
C GLU A 85 -13.60 8.99 2.03
N ASP A 86 -12.62 9.52 2.76
CA ASP A 86 -12.65 10.85 3.38
C ASP A 86 -12.39 11.99 2.38
N GLY A 87 -12.26 11.68 1.08
CA GLY A 87 -12.02 12.62 0.01
C GLY A 87 -10.55 13.00 -0.19
N ARG A 88 -9.61 12.48 0.62
CA ARG A 88 -8.18 12.69 0.37
C ARG A 88 -7.77 12.04 -0.95
N LYS A 89 -7.02 12.79 -1.75
CA LYS A 89 -6.47 12.35 -3.03
C LYS A 89 -4.96 12.47 -3.00
N GLY A 90 -4.27 11.57 -3.66
CA GLY A 90 -2.81 11.62 -3.76
C GLY A 90 -2.32 11.11 -5.08
N ARG A 91 -1.08 11.47 -5.40
CA ARG A 91 -0.37 10.97 -6.57
C ARG A 91 1.03 10.55 -6.16
N VAL A 92 1.45 9.41 -6.70
CA VAL A 92 2.76 8.82 -6.49
C VAL A 92 3.39 8.50 -7.84
N PHE A 93 4.68 8.80 -7.97
CA PHE A 93 5.49 8.29 -9.07
C PHE A 93 6.41 7.20 -8.54
N TYR A 94 6.63 6.16 -9.34
CA TYR A 94 7.39 4.99 -8.92
C TYR A 94 8.33 4.47 -10.01
N THR A 95 9.35 3.76 -9.56
CA THR A 95 10.28 3.02 -10.40
C THR A 95 10.34 1.57 -9.94
N TYR A 96 10.73 0.67 -10.84
CA TYR A 96 10.97 -0.73 -10.50
C TYR A 96 12.37 -0.86 -9.91
N GLN A 97 12.46 -1.36 -8.67
CA GLN A 97 13.72 -1.77 -8.07
C GLN A 97 14.17 -3.12 -8.64
N ASP A 98 13.20 -4.00 -8.93
CA ASP A 98 13.40 -5.30 -9.56
C ASP A 98 12.30 -5.51 -10.59
N GLU A 99 12.67 -5.44 -11.87
CA GLU A 99 11.73 -5.63 -12.99
C GLU A 99 11.24 -7.08 -13.10
N TYR A 100 12.03 -8.06 -12.66
CA TYR A 100 11.69 -9.47 -12.78
C TYR A 100 10.60 -9.88 -11.79
N THR A 101 10.69 -9.39 -10.55
CA THR A 101 9.68 -9.65 -9.49
C THR A 101 8.54 -8.64 -9.47
N GLY A 102 8.65 -7.57 -10.28
CA GLY A 102 7.71 -6.46 -10.29
C GLY A 102 7.77 -5.60 -9.03
N THR A 103 8.90 -5.62 -8.29
CA THR A 103 9.05 -4.83 -7.07
C THR A 103 9.26 -3.38 -7.44
N ALA A 104 8.30 -2.53 -7.08
CA ALA A 104 8.32 -1.10 -7.29
C ALA A 104 8.43 -0.33 -5.98
N VAL A 105 9.14 0.79 -6.02
CA VAL A 105 9.15 1.81 -4.97
C VAL A 105 8.69 3.13 -5.56
N GLY A 106 7.83 3.84 -4.84
CA GLY A 106 7.36 5.14 -5.28
C GLY A 106 7.29 6.15 -4.16
N GLN A 107 7.24 7.41 -4.56
CA GLN A 107 7.12 8.55 -3.67
C GLN A 107 6.16 9.58 -4.27
N GLY A 108 5.46 10.30 -3.40
CA GLY A 108 4.51 11.31 -3.81
C GLY A 108 3.91 12.06 -2.63
N ALA A 109 2.70 12.57 -2.82
CA ALA A 109 1.99 13.29 -1.77
C ALA A 109 0.47 13.16 -1.93
N ILE A 110 -0.23 13.24 -0.80
CA ILE A 110 -1.65 13.59 -0.73
C ILE A 110 -1.76 15.09 -1.04
N HIS A 111 -2.90 15.53 -1.57
CA HIS A 111 -3.22 16.92 -1.89
C HIS A 111 -3.05 17.90 -0.72
N SER A 112 -3.15 17.42 0.52
CA SER A 112 -2.87 18.22 1.73
C SER A 112 -1.38 18.57 1.91
N GLY A 113 -0.49 18.01 1.08
CA GLY A 113 0.96 18.12 1.20
C GLY A 113 1.61 17.00 2.01
N ALA A 114 0.81 16.13 2.65
CA ALA A 114 1.33 14.97 3.36
C ALA A 114 2.02 14.02 2.38
N LYS A 115 3.27 13.69 2.65
CA LYS A 115 4.09 12.84 1.77
C LYS A 115 3.60 11.39 1.80
N ILE A 116 3.83 10.67 0.70
CA ILE A 116 3.52 9.25 0.58
C ILE A 116 4.78 8.52 0.09
N LYS A 117 5.08 7.39 0.70
CA LYS A 117 6.04 6.41 0.16
C LYS A 117 5.34 5.08 0.00
N ILE A 118 5.43 4.48 -1.19
CA ILE A 118 4.70 3.27 -1.55
C ILE A 118 5.67 2.18 -2.00
N TRP A 119 5.27 0.94 -1.76
CA TRP A 119 5.94 -0.25 -2.28
C TRP A 119 4.89 -1.23 -2.78
N SER A 120 5.20 -1.90 -3.88
CA SER A 120 4.34 -2.92 -4.47
C SER A 120 5.18 -4.00 -5.14
N GLY A 121 4.65 -5.22 -5.25
CA GLY A 121 5.30 -6.32 -5.97
C GLY A 121 5.16 -7.67 -5.27
N THR A 122 5.56 -8.73 -5.97
CA THR A 122 5.43 -10.12 -5.50
C THR A 122 6.12 -10.34 -4.16
N ASN A 123 7.32 -9.77 -4.03
CA ASN A 123 8.18 -9.95 -2.86
C ASN A 123 8.16 -8.73 -1.95
N VAL A 124 7.18 -7.82 -2.08
CA VAL A 124 7.17 -6.57 -1.31
C VAL A 124 7.23 -6.79 0.20
N LEU A 125 6.70 -7.91 0.69
CA LEU A 125 6.80 -8.30 2.10
C LEU A 125 8.23 -8.65 2.53
N GLU A 126 9.07 -9.15 1.63
CA GLU A 126 10.50 -9.37 1.85
C GLU A 126 11.27 -8.04 1.90
N TYR A 127 10.70 -6.96 1.34
CA TYR A 127 11.22 -5.59 1.47
C TYR A 127 10.67 -4.84 2.70
N LEU A 128 9.74 -5.43 3.45
CA LEU A 128 9.33 -4.96 4.77
C LEU A 128 10.16 -5.73 5.80
N ARG A 129 10.86 -5.06 6.73
CA ARG A 129 11.58 -5.82 7.77
C ARG A 129 10.58 -6.51 8.70
N GLY A 130 10.71 -7.82 8.82
CA GLY A 130 10.79 -8.43 10.15
C GLY A 130 12.24 -8.28 10.63
N ASP A 131 12.47 -7.45 11.65
CA ASP A 131 13.53 -7.58 12.67
C ASP A 131 15.05 -7.80 12.34
N THR A 132 15.54 -7.98 11.10
CA THR A 132 16.84 -8.69 10.88
C THR A 132 17.91 -8.08 9.94
N GLY A 133 17.62 -7.00 9.19
CA GLY A 133 18.63 -6.14 8.50
C GLY A 133 19.08 -6.62 7.12
N GLU A 134 18.53 -6.18 5.98
CA GLU A 134 17.97 -4.87 5.58
C GLU A 134 17.16 -5.05 4.27
N ARG A 135 16.70 -3.95 3.64
CA ARG A 135 15.55 -3.77 2.70
C ARG A 135 14.31 -3.41 3.50
N ILE A 136 14.07 -2.11 3.67
CA ILE A 136 13.09 -1.61 4.65
C ILE A 136 12.13 -0.59 4.02
N ALA A 137 10.92 -1.04 3.77
CA ALA A 137 9.70 -0.32 4.06
C ALA A 137 9.37 -0.53 5.56
N TYR A 138 9.03 0.53 6.29
CA TYR A 138 8.71 0.47 7.72
C TYR A 138 7.19 0.39 7.87
N LEU A 139 6.67 -0.75 8.31
CA LEU A 139 5.27 -0.90 8.71
C LEU A 139 5.17 -1.53 10.11
N PRO A 140 4.32 -1.01 11.01
CA PRO A 140 3.66 0.31 10.93
C PRO A 140 4.70 1.41 10.77
N CYS A 141 4.38 2.47 10.01
CA CYS A 141 5.34 3.53 9.73
C CYS A 141 5.79 4.16 11.06
N ASP A 142 7.09 4.19 11.29
CA ASP A 142 7.63 4.93 12.42
C ASP A 142 7.33 6.41 12.18
N GLY A 143 6.60 7.04 13.11
CA GLY A 143 6.30 8.47 13.01
C GLY A 143 7.59 9.28 12.77
N GLY A 144 7.51 10.31 11.95
CA GLY A 144 8.65 11.08 11.50
C GLY A 144 8.58 11.45 10.02
N SER A 145 9.43 12.40 9.62
CA SER A 145 9.38 12.95 8.27
C SER A 145 9.76 11.91 7.21
N ILE A 146 8.88 11.69 6.25
CA ILE A 146 9.22 10.97 5.02
C ILE A 146 10.18 11.85 4.20
N LEU A 147 11.40 11.37 3.97
CA LEU A 147 12.36 12.03 3.08
C LEU A 147 12.02 11.71 1.63
N MET A 148 11.91 12.75 0.80
CA MET A 148 11.83 12.63 -0.64
C MET A 148 13.26 12.75 -1.14
N GLY A 149 13.82 11.65 -1.66
CA GLY A 149 15.19 11.57 -2.15
C GLY A 149 15.23 11.70 -3.66
#